data_AF-A0A3C0IRP7-F1
#
_entry.id   AF-A0A3C0IRP7-F1
#
_cell.length_a   1.000
_cell.length_b   1.000
_cell.length_c   1.000
_cell.angle_alpha   90.00
_cell.angle_beta   90.00
_cell.angle_gamma   90.00
#
_symmetry.space_group_name_H-M   'P 1'
#
loop_
_entity.id
_entity.type
_entity.pdbx_description
1 polymer ?
#
loop_
_entity_poly.entity_id
_entity_poly.type
_entity_poly.pdbx_seq_one_letter_code
_entity_poly.pdbx_strand_id
1 'polypeptide(L)' 'MKKLFVALMATVALTVSAFAADVNKVSYRAIKHFTAEFKAAENVKWEVKEQFTRARFMYDGIPMEIYYST' A
#
# COMPACT_ATOMS: atom_id res chain seq x y z
N MET A 1 -16.24 -27.10 32.46
CA MET A 1 -15.26 -26.56 31.50
C MET A 1 -15.99 -25.74 30.44
N LYS A 2 -15.83 -24.41 30.40
CA LYS A 2 -15.86 -23.55 29.20
C LYS A 2 -15.17 -22.23 29.56
N LYS A 3 -13.86 -22.15 29.33
CA LYS A 3 -13.11 -20.89 29.38
C LYS A 3 -12.77 -20.56 27.93
N LEU A 4 -13.65 -19.81 27.27
CA LEU A 4 -13.36 -19.26 25.95
C LEU A 4 -12.87 -17.84 26.16
N PHE A 5 -11.55 -17.72 26.05
CA PHE A 5 -10.80 -16.50 25.88
C PHE A 5 -11.38 -15.74 24.69
N VAL A 6 -12.06 -14.62 24.94
CA VAL A 6 -12.33 -13.65 23.88
C VAL A 6 -11.15 -12.69 23.90
N ALA A 7 -10.17 -13.00 23.05
CA ALA A 7 -9.07 -12.11 22.77
C ALA A 7 -9.62 -10.76 22.29
N LEU A 8 -9.27 -9.70 23.01
CA LEU A 8 -9.51 -8.33 22.63
C LEU A 8 -8.83 -8.08 21.27
N MET A 9 -9.61 -8.09 20.18
CA MET A 9 -9.13 -7.62 18.88
C MET A 9 -8.90 -6.12 18.99
N ALA A 10 -7.66 -5.74 19.32
CA ALA A 10 -7.19 -4.39 19.11
C ALA A 10 -7.15 -4.17 17.59
N THR A 11 -8.22 -3.61 17.03
CA THR A 11 -8.15 -2.94 15.73
C THR A 11 -7.17 -1.79 15.90
N VAL A 12 -5.90 -2.03 15.52
CA VAL A 12 -4.96 -0.95 15.25
C VAL A 12 -5.59 -0.19 14.10
N ALA A 13 -6.27 0.91 14.44
CA ALA A 13 -6.56 1.96 13.48
C ALA A 13 -5.19 2.43 13.01
N LEU A 14 -4.68 1.82 11.95
CA LEU A 14 -3.62 2.40 11.16
C LEU A 14 -4.23 3.72 10.70
N THR A 15 -3.89 4.79 11.41
CA THR A 15 -4.15 6.15 10.98
C THR A 15 -3.49 6.23 9.62
N VAL A 16 -4.30 6.04 8.58
CA VAL A 16 -3.91 6.30 7.21
C VAL A 16 -3.77 7.81 7.21
N SER A 17 -2.58 8.28 7.57
CA SER A 17 -2.13 9.57 7.11
C SER A 17 -2.16 9.46 5.59
N ALA A 18 -3.29 9.89 5.04
CA ALA A 18 -3.46 10.28 3.66
C ALA A 18 -2.59 11.51 3.46
N PHE A 19 -1.26 11.32 3.56
CA PHE A 19 -0.35 12.26 2.98
C PHE A 19 -0.59 12.13 1.48
N ALA A 20 -1.37 13.07 0.97
CA ALA A 20 -1.38 13.52 -0.42
C ALA A 20 0.02 14.07 -0.79
N ALA A 21 1.06 13.27 -0.57
CA ALA A 21 2.39 13.52 -1.03
C ALA A 21 2.42 13.16 -2.52
N ASP A 22 1.97 14.11 -3.32
CA ASP A 22 2.51 14.32 -4.66
C ASP A 22 2.38 13.11 -5.60
N VAL A 23 1.16 12.65 -5.86
CA VAL A 23 0.90 11.72 -6.98
C VAL A 23 1.42 12.29 -8.32
N ASN A 24 1.60 13.62 -8.40
CA ASN A 24 2.23 14.33 -9.53
C ASN A 24 3.73 14.03 -9.74
N LYS A 25 4.43 13.37 -8.81
CA LYS A 25 5.86 13.02 -8.94
C LYS A 25 6.11 11.56 -9.31
N VAL A 26 5.10 10.70 -9.29
CA VAL A 26 5.25 9.30 -9.69
C VAL A 26 5.35 9.25 -11.21
N SER A 27 6.39 8.59 -11.74
CA SER A 27 6.57 8.52 -13.19
C SER A 27 5.37 7.82 -13.87
N TYR A 28 4.92 8.36 -15.00
CA TYR A 28 3.82 7.76 -15.76
C TYR A 28 4.09 6.29 -16.11
N ARG A 29 5.36 5.94 -16.34
CA ARG A 29 5.79 4.56 -16.58
C ARG A 29 5.50 3.65 -15.40
N ALA A 30 5.81 4.09 -14.17
CA ALA A 30 5.52 3.34 -12.96
C ALA A 30 4.02 3.17 -12.74
N ILE A 31 3.22 4.23 -12.96
CA ILE A 31 1.76 4.16 -12.85
C ILE A 31 1.18 3.18 -13.88
N LYS A 32 1.59 3.30 -15.15
CA LYS A 32 1.09 2.45 -16.24
C LYS A 32 1.44 0.98 -16.01
N HIS A 33 2.67 0.70 -15.57
CA HIS A 33 3.08 -0.67 -15.24
C HIS A 33 2.27 -1.21 -14.05
N PHE A 34 2.19 -0.44 -12.96
CA PHE A 34 1.47 -0.83 -11.75
C PHE A 34 0.01 -1.16 -12.03
N THR A 35 -0.68 -0.29 -12.78
CA THR A 35 -2.11 -0.45 -13.11
C THR A 35 -2.37 -1.58 -14.10
N ALA A 36 -1.41 -1.93 -14.96
CA ALA A 36 -1.51 -3.09 -15.83
C ALA A 36 -1.36 -4.41 -15.08
N GLU A 37 -0.43 -4.46 -14.12
CA GLU A 37 -0.07 -5.68 -13.39
C GLU A 37 -1.02 -5.95 -12.21
N PHE A 38 -1.28 -4.93 -11.39
CA PHE A 38 -2.02 -5.06 -10.14
C PHE A 38 -3.42 -4.44 -10.23
N LYS A 39 -4.24 -4.98 -11.14
CA LYS A 39 -5.60 -4.46 -11.43
C LYS A 39 -6.56 -4.49 -10.24
N ALA A 40 -6.38 -5.44 -9.34
CA ALA A 40 -7.16 -5.61 -8.11
C ALA A 40 -6.44 -5.02 -6.88
N ALA A 41 -5.47 -4.13 -7.07
CA ALA A 41 -4.78 -3.49 -5.96
C ALA A 41 -5.70 -2.55 -5.19
N GLU A 42 -5.70 -2.69 -3.88
CA GLU A 42 -6.43 -1.83 -2.95
C GLU A 42 -5.46 -1.05 -2.08
N ASN A 43 -5.92 0.06 -1.50
CA ASN A 43 -5.15 0.86 -0.53
C ASN A 43 -3.75 1.27 -1.02
N VAL A 44 -3.60 1.57 -2.32
CA VAL A 44 -2.32 1.91 -2.96
C VAL A 44 -1.77 3.23 -2.42
N LYS A 45 -0.54 3.20 -1.92
CA LYS A 45 0.21 4.35 -1.41
C LYS A 45 1.54 4.45 -2.12
N TRP A 46 1.78 5.59 -2.75
CA TRP A 46 3.03 5.89 -3.43
C TRP A 46 3.98 6.68 -2.54
N GLU A 47 5.27 6.42 -2.69
CA GLU A 47 6.35 7.13 -2.01
C GLU A 47 7.49 7.35 -3.01
N VAL A 48 7.74 8.61 -3.35
CA VAL A 48 8.83 8.99 -4.26
C VAL A 48 10.00 9.48 -3.43
N LYS A 49 11.16 8.85 -3.60
CA LYS A 49 12.46 9.27 -3.07
C LYS A 49 13.41 9.56 -4.22
N GLU A 50 14.50 10.27 -3.96
CA GLU A 50 15.52 10.61 -4.97
C GLU A 50 16.03 9.38 -5.72
N GLN A 51 16.15 8.23 -5.05
CA GLN A 51 16.72 7.01 -5.62
C GLN A 51 15.68 6.03 -6.19
N PHE A 52 14.44 6.09 -5.73
CA PHE A 52 13.41 5.12 -6.11
C PHE A 52 12.01 5.65 -5.87
N THR A 53 11.07 5.06 -6.59
CA THR A 53 9.64 5.19 -6.33
C THR A 53 9.09 3.87 -5.80
N ARG A 54 8.40 3.89 -4.67
CA ARG A 54 7.77 2.70 -4.07
C ARG A 54 6.25 2.82 -4.10
N ALA A 55 5.56 1.72 -4.38
CA ALA A 55 4.13 1.57 -4.13
C ALA A 55 3.90 0.49 -3.08
N ARG A 56 3.12 0.80 -2.03
CA ARG A 56 2.63 -0.14 -1.02
C ARG A 56 1.13 -0.31 -1.19
N PHE A 57 0.64 -1.53 -1.23
CA PHE A 57 -0.75 -1.82 -1.57
C PHE A 57 -1.18 -3.18 -1.02
N MET A 58 -2.48 -3.43 -1.03
CA MET A 58 -3.06 -4.75 -0.77
C MET A 58 -3.40 -5.40 -2.10
N TYR A 59 -3.12 -6.69 -2.24
CA TYR A 59 -3.52 -7.49 -3.39
C TYR A 59 -4.05 -8.81 -2.90
N ASP A 60 -5.34 -9.07 -3.13
CA ASP A 60 -6.03 -10.26 -2.62
C ASP A 60 -5.87 -10.44 -1.09
N GLY A 61 -5.97 -9.33 -0.35
CA GLY A 61 -5.79 -9.33 1.10
C GLY A 61 -4.34 -9.48 1.59
N ILE A 62 -3.36 -9.59 0.68
CA ILE A 62 -1.94 -9.69 1.00
C ILE A 62 -1.28 -8.32 0.88
N PRO A 63 -0.57 -7.83 1.92
CA PRO A 63 0.20 -6.61 1.82
C PRO A 63 1.42 -6.83 0.93
N MET A 64 1.56 -6.01 -0.11
CA MET A 64 2.67 -6.06 -1.06
C MET A 64 3.34 -4.70 -1.23
N GLU A 65 4.59 -4.75 -1.66
CA GLU A 65 5.36 -3.57 -2.04
C GLU A 65 6.13 -3.81 -3.34
N ILE A 66 6.19 -2.77 -4.17
CA ILE A 66 6.96 -2.76 -5.41
C ILE A 66 7.80 -1.49 -5.48
N TYR A 67 9.00 -1.63 -6.02
CA TYR A 67 9.97 -0.57 -6.18
C TYR A 67 10.26 -0.36 -7.67
N TYR A 68 10.34 0.90 -8.07
CA TYR A 68 10.71 1.36 -9.40
C TYR A 68 11.97 2.20 -9.27
N SER A 69 12.94 1.97 -10.15
CA SER A 69 14.04 2.91 -10.35
C SER A 69 13.49 4.18 -11.01
N THR A 70 13.97 5.35 -10.55
CA THR A 70 13.69 6.63 -11.19
C THR A 70 14.33 6.69 -12.58
#